data_AF-G7GYB7-F1
#
_entry.id   AF-G7GYB7-F1
#
_cell.length_a   1.000
_cell.length_b   1.000
_cell.length_c   1.000
_cell.angle_alpha   90.00
_cell.angle_beta   90.00
_cell.angle_gamma   90.00
#
_symmetry.space_group_name_H-M   'P 1'
#
loop_
_entity.id
_entity.type
_entity.pdbx_description
1 polymer ?
#
loop_
_entity_poly.entity_id
_entity_poly.type
_entity_poly.pdbx_seq_one_letter_code
_entity_poly.pdbx_strand_id
1 'polypeptide(L)'
;MAQDFVARIAAVVPDGMSREEVREIAELAWGELETRVGNRLSARLTDAQLREFEAIRDSDDEAASVAFLDKNIPGHEKITVEEMENLLRDVGQRMRGE
;
A
#
# COMPACT_ATOMS: atom_id res chain seq x y z
N MET A 1 12.17 -5.35 0.22
CA MET A 1 10.77 -4.91 0.50
C MET A 1 10.72 -3.79 1.54
N ALA A 2 10.95 -4.04 2.84
CA ALA A 2 10.91 -2.97 3.86
C ALA A 2 12.00 -1.90 3.70
N GLN A 3 13.26 -2.31 3.43
CA GLN A 3 14.36 -1.35 3.19
C GLN A 3 14.15 -0.49 1.93
N ASP A 4 13.52 -1.05 0.89
CA ASP A 4 13.26 -0.33 -0.36
C ASP A 4 12.20 0.77 -0.16
N PHE A 5 11.21 0.51 0.70
CA PHE A 5 10.18 1.51 1.00
C PHE A 5 10.74 2.68 1.80
N VAL A 6 11.57 2.41 2.81
CA VAL A 6 12.28 3.47 3.57
C VAL A 6 13.15 4.33 2.64
N ALA A 7 13.84 3.71 1.68
CA ALA A 7 14.64 4.45 0.70
C ALA A 7 13.79 5.35 -0.21
N ARG A 8 12.59 4.90 -0.60
CA ARG A 8 11.65 5.72 -1.39
C ARG A 8 11.10 6.89 -0.57
N ILE A 9 10.79 6.68 0.71
CA ILE A 9 10.38 7.75 1.62
C ILE A 9 11.51 8.77 1.79
N ALA A 10 12.73 8.30 2.04
CA ALA A 10 13.91 9.18 2.14
C ALA A 10 14.10 10.08 0.90
N ALA A 11 13.73 9.60 -0.28
CA ALA A 11 13.86 10.35 -1.53
C ALA A 11 12.80 11.46 -1.73
N VAL A 12 11.71 11.46 -0.97
CA VAL A 12 10.61 12.44 -1.12
C VAL A 12 10.46 13.42 0.03
N VAL A 13 11.09 13.14 1.18
CA VAL A 13 11.10 14.02 2.36
C VAL A 13 12.23 15.05 2.30
N PRO A 14 12.16 16.15 3.07
CA PRO A 14 13.21 17.17 3.10
C PRO A 14 14.59 16.65 3.50
N ASP A 15 15.63 17.26 2.94
CA ASP A 15 17.00 17.04 3.37
C ASP A 15 17.18 17.45 4.84
N GLY A 16 18.02 16.72 5.58
CA GLY A 16 18.35 17.01 6.98
C GLY A 16 17.53 16.24 8.01
N MET A 17 16.54 15.44 7.60
CA MET A 17 15.88 14.50 8.49
C MET A 17 16.83 13.37 8.90
N SER A 18 16.74 12.95 10.16
CA SER A 18 17.48 11.83 10.69
C SER A 18 16.98 10.50 10.13
N ARG A 19 17.82 9.46 10.22
CA ARG A 19 17.42 8.10 9.81
C ARG A 19 16.27 7.53 10.64
N GLU A 20 16.06 8.03 11.85
CA GLU A 20 14.98 7.59 12.72
C GLU A 20 13.66 8.21 12.29
N GLU A 21 13.62 9.53 12.09
CA GLU A 21 12.44 10.24 11.58
C GLU A 21 11.98 9.68 10.22
N VAL A 22 12.91 9.41 9.30
CA VAL A 22 12.58 8.81 8.00
C VAL A 22 11.96 7.41 8.14
N ARG A 23 12.39 6.62 9.14
CA ARG A 23 11.80 5.31 9.41
C ARG A 23 10.40 5.42 10.00
N GLU A 24 10.19 6.32 10.95
CA GLU A 24 8.87 6.55 11.54
C GLU A 24 7.86 7.00 10.46
N ILE A 25 8.27 7.91 9.58
CA ILE A 25 7.44 8.32 8.43
C ILE A 25 7.14 7.13 7.51
N ALA A 26 8.14 6.29 7.24
CA ALA A 26 7.96 5.12 6.41
C ALA A 26 7.00 4.09 7.04
N GLU A 27 7.04 3.89 8.35
CA GLU A 27 6.10 2.98 9.04
C GLU A 27 4.66 3.49 8.96
N LEU A 28 4.44 4.79 9.20
CA LEU A 28 3.13 5.42 9.06
C LEU A 28 2.62 5.37 7.62
N ALA A 29 3.49 5.68 6.65
CA ALA A 29 3.16 5.61 5.24
C ALA A 29 2.83 4.19 4.79
N TRP A 30 3.49 3.16 5.34
CA TRP A 30 3.19 1.77 4.99
C TRP A 30 1.76 1.40 5.39
N GLY A 31 1.34 1.70 6.62
CA GLY A 31 -0.04 1.45 7.06
C GLY A 31 -1.08 2.25 6.24
N GLU A 32 -0.72 3.47 5.83
CA GLU A 32 -1.55 4.27 4.92
C GLU A 32 -1.67 3.60 3.54
N LEU A 33 -0.57 3.08 2.98
CA LEU A 33 -0.56 2.36 1.71
C LEU A 33 -1.45 1.13 1.76
N GLU A 34 -1.32 0.31 2.80
CA GLU A 34 -2.14 -0.90 2.99
C GLU A 34 -3.64 -0.56 3.01
N THR A 35 -4.00 0.52 3.70
CA THR A 35 -5.39 1.00 3.76
C THR A 35 -5.88 1.48 2.39
N ARG A 36 -5.09 2.28 1.67
CA ARG A 36 -5.44 2.80 0.34
C ARG A 36 -5.63 1.67 -0.69
N VAL A 37 -4.69 0.73 -0.73
CA VAL A 37 -4.75 -0.44 -1.62
C VAL A 37 -5.95 -1.31 -1.26
N GLY A 38 -6.14 -1.63 0.02
CA GLY A 38 -7.28 -2.40 0.52
C GLY A 38 -8.62 -1.79 0.10
N ASN A 39 -8.78 -0.47 0.27
CA ASN A 39 -9.99 0.25 -0.13
C ASN A 39 -10.24 0.23 -1.65
N ARG A 40 -9.18 0.41 -2.47
CA ARG A 40 -9.34 0.37 -3.94
C ARG A 40 -9.65 -1.04 -4.46
N LEU A 41 -9.11 -2.08 -3.83
CA LEU A 41 -9.42 -3.46 -4.16
C LEU A 41 -10.85 -3.79 -3.76
N SER A 42 -11.24 -3.50 -2.51
CA SER A 42 -12.56 -3.84 -1.97
C SER A 42 -13.69 -3.13 -2.71
N ALA A 43 -13.48 -1.88 -3.14
CA ALA A 43 -14.45 -1.13 -3.95
C ALA A 43 -14.79 -1.76 -5.31
N ARG A 44 -14.00 -2.74 -5.77
CA ARG A 44 -14.21 -3.47 -7.04
C ARG A 44 -14.84 -4.85 -6.84
N LEU A 45 -15.06 -5.24 -5.60
CA LEU A 45 -15.64 -6.53 -5.24
C LEU A 45 -17.09 -6.35 -4.81
N THR A 46 -17.92 -7.32 -5.16
CA THR A 46 -19.27 -7.44 -4.59
C THR A 46 -19.20 -7.93 -3.15
N ASP A 47 -20.26 -7.75 -2.36
CA ASP A 47 -20.34 -8.28 -0.99
C ASP A 47 -20.08 -9.79 -0.89
N ALA A 48 -20.49 -10.56 -1.90
CA ALA A 48 -20.24 -12.00 -1.95
C ALA A 48 -18.75 -12.31 -2.16
N GLN A 49 -18.10 -11.57 -3.06
CA GLN A 49 -16.67 -11.68 -3.32
C GLN A 49 -15.83 -11.19 -2.14
N LEU A 50 -16.28 -10.15 -1.42
CA LEU A 50 -15.60 -9.68 -0.21
C LEU A 50 -15.57 -10.78 0.87
N ARG A 51 -16.71 -11.44 1.12
CA ARG A 51 -16.77 -12.57 2.06
C ARG A 51 -15.89 -13.75 1.64
N GLU A 52 -15.84 -14.05 0.34
CA GLU A 52 -14.94 -15.09 -0.19
C GLU A 52 -13.47 -14.71 0.04
N PHE A 53 -13.12 -13.45 -0.22
CA PHE A 53 -11.76 -12.96 0.00
C PHE A 53 -11.36 -12.93 1.47
N GLU A 54 -12.26 -12.54 2.38
CA GLU A 54 -12.05 -12.61 3.83
C GLU A 54 -11.75 -14.04 4.29
N ALA A 55 -12.52 -15.03 3.83
CA ALA A 55 -12.29 -16.43 4.19
C ALA A 55 -10.93 -16.95 3.68
N ILE A 56 -10.47 -16.50 2.50
CA ILE A 56 -9.14 -16.82 1.96
C ILE A 56 -8.03 -16.18 2.81
N ARG A 57 -8.21 -14.93 3.25
CA ARG A 57 -7.24 -14.24 4.11
C ARG A 57 -7.15 -14.88 5.49
N ASP A 58 -8.27 -15.33 6.06
CA ASP A 58 -8.30 -16.01 7.36
C ASP A 58 -7.56 -17.36 7.34
N SER A 59 -7.42 -17.98 6.17
CA SER A 59 -6.64 -19.21 6.01
C SER A 59 -5.14 -18.98 5.82
N ASP A 60 -4.68 -17.72 5.77
CA ASP A 60 -3.29 -17.31 5.50
C ASP A 60 -2.73 -17.92 4.21
N ASP A 61 -3.60 -18.18 3.22
CA ASP A 61 -3.22 -18.75 1.93
C ASP A 61 -2.92 -17.63 0.94
N GLU A 62 -1.65 -17.22 0.90
CA GLU A 62 -1.16 -16.17 0.03
C GLU A 62 -1.36 -16.51 -1.46
N ALA A 63 -1.18 -17.77 -1.85
CA ALA A 63 -1.36 -18.20 -3.24
C ALA A 63 -2.84 -18.11 -3.67
N ALA A 64 -3.76 -18.52 -2.79
CA ALA A 64 -5.19 -18.35 -3.03
C ALA A 64 -5.61 -16.88 -3.06
N SER A 65 -4.99 -16.03 -2.22
CA SER A 65 -5.25 -14.59 -2.21
C SER A 65 -4.88 -13.95 -3.54
N VAL A 66 -3.68 -14.25 -4.07
CA VAL A 66 -3.23 -13.76 -5.38
C VAL A 66 -4.13 -14.28 -6.51
N ALA A 67 -4.42 -15.59 -6.54
CA ALA A 67 -5.27 -16.18 -7.57
C ALA A 67 -6.69 -15.58 -7.57
N PHE A 68 -7.25 -15.27 -6.39
CA PHE A 68 -8.53 -14.59 -6.27
C PHE A 68 -8.48 -13.18 -6.87
N LEU A 69 -7.43 -12.41 -6.56
CA LEU A 69 -7.27 -11.06 -7.09
C LEU A 69 -7.04 -11.06 -8.60
N ASP A 70 -6.22 -11.96 -9.13
CA ASP A 70 -6.01 -12.11 -10.59
C ASP A 70 -7.31 -12.40 -11.34
N LYS A 71 -8.16 -13.24 -10.76
CA LYS A 71 -9.46 -13.62 -11.34
C LYS A 71 -10.47 -12.48 -11.31
N ASN A 72 -10.59 -11.78 -10.17
CA ASN A 72 -11.67 -10.82 -9.93
C ASN A 72 -11.28 -9.36 -10.25
N ILE A 73 -9.99 -9.04 -10.15
CA ILE A 73 -9.44 -7.70 -10.40
C ILE A 73 -8.17 -7.85 -11.27
N PRO A 74 -8.32 -8.20 -12.56
CA PRO A 74 -7.16 -8.36 -13.44
C PRO A 74 -6.26 -7.12 -13.45
N GLY A 75 -4.96 -7.32 -13.20
CA GLY A 75 -3.99 -6.24 -13.08
C GLY A 75 -4.04 -5.48 -11.75
N HIS A 76 -4.51 -6.12 -10.68
CA HIS A 76 -4.54 -5.54 -9.33
C HIS A 76 -3.19 -4.99 -8.87
N GLU A 77 -2.07 -5.58 -9.30
CA GLU A 77 -0.72 -5.09 -8.97
C GLU A 77 -0.50 -3.63 -9.37
N LYS A 78 -1.13 -3.17 -10.45
CA LYS A 78 -1.05 -1.77 -10.89
C LYS A 78 -1.63 -0.82 -9.85
N ILE A 79 -2.66 -1.25 -9.11
CA ILE A 79 -3.27 -0.44 -8.05
C ILE A 79 -2.26 -0.20 -6.95
N THR A 80 -1.50 -1.23 -6.55
CA THR A 80 -0.45 -1.10 -5.54
C THR A 80 0.63 -0.13 -5.98
N VAL A 81 1.06 -0.21 -7.25
CA VAL A 81 2.06 0.71 -7.81
C VAL A 81 1.53 2.14 -7.84
N GLU A 82 0.32 2.36 -8.37
CA GLU A 82 -0.32 3.69 -8.43
C GLU A 82 -0.51 4.30 -7.04
N GLU A 83 -0.99 3.52 -6.07
CA GLU A 83 -1.18 4.02 -4.70
C GLU A 83 0.14 4.32 -4.00
N MET A 84 1.18 3.54 -4.26
CA MET A 84 2.51 3.85 -3.75
C MET A 84 3.03 5.17 -4.33
N GLU A 85 2.90 5.40 -5.63
CA GLU A 85 3.32 6.66 -6.27
C GLU A 85 2.53 7.87 -5.77
N ASN A 86 1.21 7.73 -5.63
CA ASN A 86 0.35 8.75 -5.06
C ASN A 86 0.74 9.06 -3.61
N LEU A 87 0.93 8.03 -2.80
CA LEU A 87 1.32 8.19 -1.41
C LEU A 87 2.69 8.87 -1.28
N LEU A 88 3.69 8.49 -2.07
CA LEU A 88 5.01 9.12 -2.04
C LEU A 88 4.94 10.61 -2.37
N ARG A 89 4.08 10.99 -3.33
CA ARG A 89 3.80 12.40 -3.64
C ARG A 89 3.17 13.11 -2.44
N ASP A 90 2.15 12.53 -1.84
CA ASP A 90 1.43 13.10 -0.70
C ASP A 90 2.33 13.25 0.54
N VAL A 91 3.19 12.25 0.81
CA VAL A 91 4.18 12.32 1.90
C VAL A 91 5.13 13.48 1.63
N GLY A 92 5.67 13.60 0.41
CA GLY A 92 6.58 14.68 0.07
C GLY A 92 5.96 16.07 0.25
N GLN A 93 4.71 16.25 -0.20
CA GLN A 93 3.97 17.51 -0.04
C GLN A 93 3.73 17.84 1.43
N ARG A 94 3.21 16.87 2.21
CA ARG A 94 2.98 17.02 3.65
C ARG A 94 4.24 17.44 4.41
N MET A 95 5.39 16.83 4.09
CA MET A 95 6.65 17.13 4.79
C MET A 95 7.26 18.48 4.38
N ARG A 96 6.91 19.01 3.20
CA ARG A 96 7.32 20.36 2.76
C ARG A 96 6.35 21.47 3.18
N GLY A 97 5.19 21.12 3.74
CA GLY A 97 4.16 22.09 4.10
C GLY A 97 3.40 22.65 2.90
N GLU A 98 3.32 21.87 1.81
CA GLU A 98 2.53 22.14 0.59
C GLU A 98 1.12 21.53 0.72
#